data_AF-A0A497P5F1-F1
#
_entry.id   AF-A0A497P5F1-F1
#
_cell.length_a   1.000
_cell.length_b   1.000
_cell.length_c   1.000
_cell.angle_alpha   90.00
_cell.angle_beta   90.00
_cell.angle_gamma   90.00
#
_symmetry.space_group_name_H-M   'P 1'
#
loop_
_entity.id
_entity.type
_entity.pdbx_description
1 polymer ?
#
loop_
_entity_poly.entity_id
_entity_poly.type
_entity_poly.pdbx_seq_one_letter_code
_entity_poly.pdbx_strand_id
1 'polypeptide(L)' 'MLRMTKRATVTDIAKSLGGIISADTIRNWVDAGILPAEKDFRGWRWFPKPDETIQRVEELLYGKQELDKLK' A
#
# COMPACT_ATOMS: atom_id res chain seq x y z
N MET A 1 -1.84 17.49 2.08
CA MET A 1 -1.14 16.19 1.91
C MET A 1 -0.18 15.99 3.06
N LEU A 2 -0.43 15.03 3.96
CA LEU A 2 0.58 14.61 4.93
C LEU A 2 1.73 13.98 4.13
N ARG A 3 2.94 14.56 4.19
CA ARG A 3 4.15 13.89 3.72
C ARG A 3 4.41 12.71 4.65
N MET A 4 4.03 11.50 4.24
CA MET A 4 4.41 10.30 4.98
C MET A 4 5.94 10.18 4.98
N THR A 5 6.48 9.90 6.16
CA THR A 5 7.89 9.63 6.39
C THR A 5 8.37 8.47 5.51
N LYS A 6 9.68 8.46 5.21
CA LYS A 6 10.41 7.63 4.20
C LYS A 6 10.13 6.11 4.17
N ARG A 7 9.30 5.57 5.06
CA ARG A 7 8.89 4.16 5.11
C ARG A 7 7.51 4.03 5.76
N ALA A 8 6.69 3.12 5.25
CA ALA A 8 5.39 2.79 5.84
C ALA A 8 5.26 1.29 6.08
N THR A 9 4.55 0.89 7.13
CA THR A 9 4.18 -0.51 7.35
C THR A 9 2.90 -0.86 6.59
N VAL A 10 2.59 -2.15 6.52
CA VAL A 10 1.31 -2.65 5.99
C VAL A 10 0.10 -1.99 6.65
N THR A 11 0.16 -1.76 7.96
CA THR A 11 -0.91 -1.09 8.71
C THR A 11 -1.02 0.39 8.35
N ASP A 12 0.10 1.06 8.08
CA ASP A 12 0.09 2.47 7.68
C ASP A 12 -0.54 2.64 6.30
N ILE A 13 -0.23 1.77 5.33
CA ILE A 13 -0.87 1.80 4.00
C ILE A 13 -2.38 1.58 4.11
N ALA A 14 -2.82 0.58 4.89
CA ALA A 14 -4.25 0.32 5.12
C ALA A 14 -4.98 1.54 5.72
N LYS A 15 -4.34 2.22 6.69
CA LYS A 15 -4.89 3.44 7.30
C LYS A 15 -4.95 4.61 6.30
N SER A 16 -3.92 4.78 5.46
CA SER A 16 -3.90 5.84 4.45
C SER A 16 -5.01 5.70 3.42
N LEU A 17 -5.47 4.47 3.17
CA LEU A 17 -6.61 4.16 2.31
C LEU A 17 -7.97 4.24 3.02
N GLY A 18 -8.02 4.88 4.19
CA GLY A 18 -9.27 5.06 4.95
C GLY A 18 -9.86 3.78 5.52
N GLY A 19 -9.09 2.69 5.62
CA GLY A 19 -9.59 1.41 6.13
C GLY A 19 -10.50 0.63 5.18
N ILE A 20 -10.56 1.02 3.90
CA ILE A 20 -11.32 0.32 2.85
C ILE A 20 -10.73 -1.08 2.59
N ILE A 21 -9.42 -1.22 2.83
CA ILE A 21 -8.69 -2.49 2.73
C ILE A 21 -8.03 -2.82 4.07
N SER A 22 -8.11 -4.09 4.46
CA SER A 22 -7.46 -4.58 5.69
C SER A 22 -5.94 -4.68 5.52
N ALA A 23 -5.19 -4.52 6.61
CA ALA A 23 -3.75 -4.76 6.61
C ALA A 23 -3.41 -6.23 6.26
N ASP A 24 -4.27 -7.18 6.61
CA ASP A 24 -4.05 -8.59 6.24
C ASP A 24 -4.17 -8.81 4.73
N THR A 25 -5.11 -8.13 4.05
CA THR A 25 -5.22 -8.18 2.59
C THR A 25 -3.96 -7.64 1.92
N ILE A 26 -3.45 -6.49 2.38
CA ILE A 26 -2.20 -5.92 1.86
C ILE A 26 -1.03 -6.88 2.10
N ARG A 27 -0.96 -7.54 3.27
CA ARG A 27 0.07 -8.54 3.56
C ARG A 27 0.01 -9.72 2.59
N ASN A 28 -1.18 -10.24 2.32
CA ASN A 28 -1.37 -11.33 1.37
C ASN A 28 -0.93 -10.95 -0.04
N TRP A 29 -1.17 -9.71 -0.47
CA TRP A 29 -0.68 -9.21 -1.76
C TRP A 29 0.84 -9.07 -1.83
N VAL A 30 1.49 -8.69 -0.72
CA VAL A 30 2.95 -8.71 -0.64
C VAL A 30 3.46 -10.15 -0.72
N ASP A 31 2.85 -11.08 -0.01
CA ASP A 31 3.26 -12.48 0.01
C ASP A 31 3.02 -13.19 -1.34
N ALA A 32 2.02 -12.75 -2.09
CA ALA A 32 1.77 -13.16 -3.47
C ALA A 32 2.71 -12.47 -4.50
N GLY A 33 3.55 -11.53 -4.07
CA GLY A 33 4.46 -10.79 -4.96
C GLY A 33 3.78 -9.71 -5.82
N ILE A 34 2.53 -9.34 -5.53
CA ILE A 34 1.76 -8.32 -6.27
C ILE A 34 2.25 -6.91 -5.89
N LEU A 35 2.52 -6.71 -4.59
CA LEU A 35 3.07 -5.48 -4.04
C LEU A 35 4.53 -5.68 -3.60
N PRO A 36 5.47 -4.88 -4.13
CA PRO A 36 6.85 -4.93 -3.67
C PRO A 36 6.97 -4.33 -2.28
N ALA A 37 7.44 -5.11 -1.30
CA ALA A 37 7.80 -4.65 0.02
C ALA A 37 9.18 -5.19 0.42
N GLU A 38 9.88 -4.43 1.26
CA GLU A 38 11.13 -4.89 1.86
C GLU A 38 10.85 -5.53 3.22
N LYS A 39 11.73 -6.44 3.65
CA LYS A 39 11.72 -7.00 5.01
C LYS A 39 12.88 -6.41 5.78
N ASP A 40 12.61 -5.93 6.99
CA ASP A 40 13.69 -5.55 7.91
C ASP A 40 14.34 -6.79 8.56
N PHE A 41 15.39 -6.57 9.35
CA PHE A 41 16.10 -7.63 10.09
C PHE A 41 15.23 -8.38 11.11
N ARG A 42 14.05 -7.85 11.45
CA ARG A 42 13.06 -8.46 12.35
C ARG A 42 11.96 -9.18 11.57
N GLY A 43 12.03 -9.21 10.25
CA GLY A 43 11.02 -9.81 9.37
C GLY A 43 9.77 -8.95 9.14
N TRP A 44 9.76 -7.69 9.58
CA TRP A 44 8.63 -6.79 9.35
C TRP A 44 8.66 -6.28 7.92
N ARG A 45 7.49 -6.28 7.28
CA ARG A 45 7.31 -5.77 5.92
C ARG A 45 7.12 -4.26 5.96
N TRP A 46 7.89 -3.54 5.15
CA TRP A 46 7.80 -2.09 5.02
C TRP A 46 7.95 -1.65 3.56
N PHE A 47 7.34 -0.51 3.25
CA PHE A 47 7.29 0.08 1.92
C PHE A 47 8.21 1.30 1.89
N PRO A 48 9.32 1.28 1.13
CA PRO A 48 10.23 2.42 0.99
C PRO A 48 9.58 3.62 0.27
N LYS A 49 8.53 3.34 -0.51
CA LYS A 49 7.80 4.31 -1.31
C LYS A 49 6.30 4.20 -1.04
N PRO A 50 5.82 4.76 0.09
CA PRO A 50 4.43 4.62 0.50
C PRO A 50 3.45 5.19 -0.52
N ASP A 51 3.72 6.37 -1.09
CA ASP A 51 2.82 7.02 -2.04
C ASP A 51 2.63 6.18 -3.31
N GLU A 52 3.72 5.65 -3.89
CA GLU A 52 3.66 4.73 -5.06
C GLU A 52 2.91 3.44 -4.71
N THR A 53 3.04 2.95 -3.47
CA THR A 53 2.34 1.75 -2.99
C THR A 53 0.85 2.00 -2.85
N ILE A 54 0.46 3.14 -2.26
CA ILE A 54 -0.94 3.57 -2.11
C ILE A 54 -1.59 3.66 -3.48
N GLN A 55 -0.97 4.36 -4.43
CA GLN A 55 -1.48 4.49 -5.78
C GLN A 55 -1.70 3.12 -6.46
N ARG A 56 -0.74 2.20 -6.31
CA ARG A 56 -0.86 0.84 -6.87
C ARG A 56 -1.97 0.03 -6.18
N VAL A 57 -2.19 0.22 -4.89
CA VAL A 57 -3.32 -0.40 -4.18
C VAL A 57 -4.64 0.17 -4.68
N GLU A 58 -4.74 1.49 -4.88
CA GLU A 58 -5.93 2.11 -5.47
C GLU A 58 -6.19 1.58 -6.89
N GLU A 59 -5.15 1.41 -7.72
CA GLU A 59 -5.26 0.80 -9.04
C GLU A 59 -5.77 -0.64 -9.00
N LEU A 60 -5.37 -1.42 -7.98
CA LEU A 60 -5.84 -2.79 -7.79
C LEU A 60 -7.28 -2.86 -7.29
N LEU A 61 -7.71 -1.89 -6.47
CA LEU A 61 -9.05 -1.85 -5.88
C LEU A 61 -10.10 -1.38 -6.88
N TYR A 62 -9.82 -0.29 -7.59
CA TYR A 62 -10.81 0.38 -8.45
C TYR A 62 -10.58 0.11 -9.94
N GLY A 63 -9.45 -0.50 -10.30
CA GLY A 63 -9.02 -0.63 -11.69
C GLY A 63 -8.53 0.70 -12.27
N LYS A 64 -7.60 0.62 -13.23
CA LYS A 64 -7.02 1.79 -13.90
C LYS A 64 -8.03 2.77 -14.51
N GLN A 65 -9.25 2.31 -14.84
CA GLN A 65 -10.28 3.14 -15.48
C GLN A 65 -11.03 4.07 -14.52
N GLU A 66 -11.09 3.78 -13.22
CA GLU A 66 -11.83 4.62 -12.25
C GLU A 66 -10.98 5.75 -11.67
N LEU A 67 -9.66 5.55 -11.53
CA LEU A 67 -8.73 6.58 -11.05
C LEU A 67 -8.65 7.81 -11.96
N ASP A 68 -8.81 7.63 -13.27
CA ASP A 68 -8.81 8.73 -14.25
C ASP A 68 -10.10 9.58 -14.18
N LYS A 69 -11.21 9.02 -13.66
CA LYS A 69 -12.48 9.74 -13.48
C LYS A 69 -12.55 10.53 -12.16
N LEU A 70 -11.69 10.22 -11.20
CA LEU A 70 -11.62 10.89 -9.89
C LEU A 70 -10.65 12.10 -9.87
N LYS A 71 -9.96 12.36 -10.99
CA LYS A 71 -8.93 13.41 -11.12
C LYS A 71 -9.45 14.62 -11.86
#